data_AF-A0A3B8QIN0-F1
#
_entry.id   AF-A0A3B8QIN0-F1
#
_cell.length_a   1.000
_cell.length_b   1.000
_cell.length_c   1.000
_cell.angle_alpha   90.00
_cell.angle_beta   90.00
_cell.angle_gamma   90.00
#
_symmetry.space_group_name_H-M   'P 1'
#
loop_
_entity.id
_entity.type
_entity.pdbx_description
1 polymer ?
#
loop_
_entity_poly.entity_id
_entity_poly.type
_entity_poly.pdbx_seq_one_letter_code
_entity_poly.pdbx_strand_id
1 'polypeptide(L)' 'MIRIGISCGDTNGIGLEVVLKTLAQPEVREMAQFYLFCSAQVLAYHRNTMEVGEIPYIPAAPG' A
#
# COMPACT_ATOMS: atom_id res chain seq x y z
N MET A 1 -2.17 14.90 12.92
CA MET A 1 -1.76 13.99 11.84
C MET A 1 -3.01 13.51 11.12
N ILE A 2 -3.06 13.67 9.80
CA ILE A 2 -4.20 13.27 8.97
C ILE A 2 -4.13 11.76 8.75
N ARG A 3 -5.29 11.09 8.74
CA ARG A 3 -5.41 9.67 8.39
C ARG A 3 -6.02 9.55 7.00
N ILE A 4 -5.37 8.79 6.13
CA ILE A 4 -5.78 8.63 4.73
C ILE A 4 -6.03 7.14 4.48
N GLY A 5 -7.29 6.81 4.20
CA GLY A 5 -7.68 5.49 3.74
C GLY A 5 -7.58 5.40 2.22
N ILE A 6 -6.97 4.33 1.72
CA ILE A 6 -6.84 4.04 0.30
C ILE A 6 -7.50 2.68 0.03
N SER A 7 -8.52 2.64 -0.82
CA SER A 7 -9.09 1.38 -1.30
C SER A 7 -8.21 0.77 -2.39
N CYS A 8 -8.21 -0.57 -2.51
CA CYS A 8 -7.36 -1.24 -3.51
C CYS A 8 -7.77 -0.99 -4.97
N GLY A 9 -8.98 -0.47 -5.21
CA GLY A 9 -9.52 -0.30 -6.55
C GLY A 9 -9.72 -1.64 -7.27
N ASP A 10 -9.51 -1.64 -8.59
CA ASP A 10 -9.49 -2.85 -9.41
C ASP A 10 -8.14 -3.56 -9.27
N THR A 11 -8.16 -4.82 -8.82
CA THR A 11 -6.97 -5.64 -8.56
C THR A 11 -6.19 -6.02 -9.82
N ASN A 12 -6.84 -5.94 -10.99
CA ASN A 12 -6.22 -6.18 -12.29
C ASN A 12 -5.68 -4.89 -12.93
N GLY A 13 -5.99 -3.72 -12.36
CA GLY A 13 -5.44 -2.44 -12.79
C GLY A 13 -4.08 -2.14 -12.15
N ILE A 14 -3.53 -0.98 -12.49
CA ILE A 14 -2.21 -0.51 -11.98
C ILE A 14 -2.30 0.32 -10.69
N GLY A 15 -3.52 0.54 -10.16
CA GLY A 15 -3.73 1.45 -9.02
C GLY A 15 -2.94 1.03 -7.78
N LEU A 16 -2.90 -0.27 -7.48
CA LEU A 16 -2.14 -0.79 -6.35
C LEU A 16 -0.62 -0.59 -6.52
N GLU A 17 -0.09 -0.80 -7.72
CA GLU A 17 1.32 -0.55 -8.04
C GLU A 17 1.68 0.92 -7.84
N VAL A 18 0.86 1.85 -8.34
CA VAL A 18 1.05 3.28 -8.15
C VAL A 18 1.08 3.63 -6.66
N VAL A 19 0.10 3.16 -5.89
CA VAL A 19 0.03 3.39 -4.44
C VAL A 19 1.28 2.87 -3.73
N LEU A 20 1.73 1.65 -4.05
CA LEU A 20 2.88 1.05 -3.40
C LEU A 20 4.18 1.78 -3.75
N LYS A 21 4.39 2.15 -5.01
CA LYS A 21 5.54 2.96 -5.43
C LYS A 21 5.55 4.35 -4.78
N THR A 22 4.38 4.96 -4.60
CA THR A 22 4.24 6.23 -3.89
C THR A 22 4.59 6.08 -2.40
N LEU A 23 4.08 5.04 -1.73
CA LEU A 23 4.35 4.82 -0.30
C LEU A 23 5.74 4.25 -0.01
N ALA A 24 6.47 3.78 -1.04
CA ALA A 24 7.88 3.40 -0.91
C ALA A 24 8.77 4.62 -0.57
N GLN A 25 8.37 5.84 -0.96
CA GLN A 25 9.08 7.06 -0.64
C GLN A 25 8.83 7.47 0.82
N PRO A 26 9.86 7.52 1.69
CA PRO A 26 9.71 7.89 3.09
C PRO A 26 9.07 9.27 3.29
N GLU A 27 9.42 10.23 2.44
CA GLU A 27 8.93 11.61 2.50
C GLU A 27 7.40 11.67 2.40
N VAL A 28 6.81 10.79 1.58
CA VAL A 28 5.35 10.69 1.45
C VAL A 28 4.74 10.14 2.73
N ARG A 29 5.35 9.11 3.33
CA ARG A 29 4.87 8.48 4.57
C ARG A 29 4.95 9.41 5.78
N GLU A 30 5.82 10.42 5.74
CA GLU A 30 5.91 11.45 6.79
C GLU A 30 4.76 12.48 6.72
N MET A 31 4.10 12.62 5.57
CA MET A 31 3.01 13.59 5.39
C MET A 31 1.71 13.20 6.10
N ALA A 32 1.42 11.90 6.27
CA ALA A 32 0.16 11.40 6.83
C ALA A 32 0.25 9.95 7.32
N GLN A 33 -0.77 9.50 8.06
CA GLN A 33 -0.94 8.09 8.39
C GLN A 33 -1.76 7.40 7.30
N PHE A 34 -1.15 6.50 6.54
CA PHE A 34 -1.81 5.81 5.42
C PHE A 34 -2.32 4.43 5.83
N TYR A 35 -3.54 4.10 5.38
CA TYR A 35 -4.19 2.83 5.58
C TYR A 35 -4.64 2.27 4.24
N LEU A 36 -4.08 1.12 3.84
CA LEU A 36 -4.44 0.46 2.59
C LEU A 36 -5.45 -0.66 2.86
N PHE A 37 -6.67 -0.49 2.35
CA PHE A 37 -7.74 -1.48 2.40
C PHE A 37 -7.64 -2.39 1.18
N CYS A 38 -6.90 -3.48 1.32
CA CYS A 38 -6.64 -4.47 0.28
C CYS A 38 -6.54 -5.88 0.89
N SER A 39 -6.78 -6.92 0.09
CA SER A 39 -6.56 -8.29 0.54
C SER A 39 -5.06 -8.59 0.63
N ALA A 40 -4.66 -9.37 1.64
CA ALA A 40 -3.26 -9.76 1.81
C ALA A 40 -2.73 -10.55 0.58
N GLN A 41 -3.60 -11.33 -0.06
CA GLN A 41 -3.24 -12.13 -1.25
C GLN A 41 -2.90 -11.25 -2.45
N VAL A 42 -3.72 -10.23 -2.74
CA VAL A 42 -3.48 -9.31 -3.85
C VAL A 42 -2.21 -8.50 -3.59
N LEU A 43 -2.01 -8.04 -2.34
CA LEU A 43 -0.82 -7.31 -1.94
C LEU A 43 0.46 -8.15 -2.11
N ALA A 44 0.42 -9.43 -1.74
CA ALA A 44 1.55 -10.35 -1.91
C ALA A 44 1.86 -10.62 -3.39
N TYR A 45 0.83 -10.83 -4.22
CA TYR A 45 0.99 -11.02 -5.67
C TYR A 45 1.71 -9.84 -6.31
N HIS A 46 1.20 -8.62 -6.09
CA HIS A 46 1.80 -7.41 -6.65
C HIS A 46 3.19 -7.11 -6.08
N ARG A 47 3.47 -7.40 -4.79
CA ARG A 47 4.82 -7.24 -4.23
C ARG A 47 5.87 -8.10 -4.92
N ASN A 48 5.54 -9.37 -5.18
CA ASN A 48 6.48 -10.31 -5.78
C ASN A 48 6.85 -9.94 -7.23
N THR A 49 5.98 -9.18 -7.91
CA THR A 49 6.18 -8.75 -9.29
C THR A 49 6.87 -7.39 -9.43
N MET A 50 7.10 -6.67 -8.33
CA MET A 50 7.64 -5.31 -8.38
C MET A 50 9.08 -5.22 -7.87
N GLU A 51 9.93 -4.48 -8.59
CA GLU A 51 11.28 -4.07 -8.15
C GLU A 51 11.25 -2.80 -7.28
N VAL A 52 10.33 -2.71 -6.30
CA VAL A 52 10.33 -1.60 -5.32
C VAL A 52 11.01 -2.04 -4.03
N GLY A 53 11.78 -1.14 -3.43
CA GLY A 53 12.38 -1.33 -2.10
C GLY A 53 11.33 -1.66 -1.04
N GLU A 54 11.80 -2.20 0.11
CA GLU A 54 10.89 -2.61 1.18
C GLU A 54 10.01 -1.47 1.67
N ILE A 55 8.70 -1.69 1.61
CA ILE A 55 7.70 -0.79 2.18
C ILE A 55 7.31 -1.33 3.54
N PRO A 56 7.73 -0.70 4.65
CA PRO A 56 7.35 -1.14 5.98
C PRO A 56 5.85 -0.94 6.18
N TYR A 57 5.16 -1.98 6.65
CA TYR A 57 3.74 -1.93 6.96
C TYR A 57 3.39 -2.87 8.11
N ILE A 58 2.32 -2.56 8.80
CA ILE A 58 1.77 -3.38 9.88
C ILE A 58 0.43 -3.92 9.38
N PRO A 59 0.25 -5.26 9.30
CA PRO A 59 -1.05 -5.85 9.00
C PRO A 59 -2.08 -5.40 10.05
N ALA A 60 -3.22 -4.87 9.59
CA ALA A 60 -4.33 -4.58 10.48
C ALA A 60 -4.93 -5.91 10.97
N ALA A 61 -5.07 -6.07 12.28
CA ALA A 61 -5.80 -7.19 12.86
C ALA A 61 -7.30 -7.05 12.55
N PRO A 62 -8.05 -8.16 12.34
CA PRO A 62 -9.49 -8.12 12.41
C PRO A 62 -9.93 -7.56 13.77
N GLY A 63 -10.89 -6.63 13.75
CA GLY A 63 -11.55 -6.14 14.95
C GLY A 63 -12.60 -7.11 15.47
#